data_AF-W4GZN8-F1
#
_entry.id   AF-W4GZN8-F1
#
_cell.length_a   1.000
_cell.length_b   1.000
_cell.length_c   1.000
_cell.angle_alpha   90.00
_cell.angle_beta   90.00
_cell.angle_gamma   90.00
#
_symmetry.space_group_name_H-M   'P 1'
#
loop_
_entity.id
_entity.type
_entity.pdbx_description
1 polymer ?
#
loop_
_entity_poly.entity_id
_entity_poly.type
_entity_poly.pdbx_seq_one_letter_code
_entity_poly.pdbx_strand_id
1 'polypeptide(L)'
;MADCELYSRNGRVVGIKDDEADEITVMQFNVLADGLCDLRHDKGGFILAPPECLPWSYRATCTSEMDSGSDRTEQLDRLGYSGHFAAKRESPCLEYSDLPDGCAIFVNSTK
;
A
#
# COMPACT_ATOMS: atom_id res chain seq x y z
N MET A 1 11.67 8.08 -18.96
CA MET A 1 11.42 8.38 -17.54
C MET A 1 10.20 9.27 -17.54
N ALA A 2 9.06 8.78 -17.07
CA ALA A 2 7.86 9.60 -16.95
C ALA A 2 8.11 10.66 -15.87
N ASP A 3 7.70 11.90 -16.12
CA ASP A 3 7.68 12.95 -15.10
C ASP A 3 6.77 12.48 -13.95
N CYS A 4 7.38 12.11 -12.82
CA CYS A 4 6.67 11.76 -11.59
C CYS A 4 6.19 13.04 -10.89
N GLU A 5 5.35 13.83 -11.54
CA GLU A 5 4.54 14.79 -10.80
C GLU A 5 3.48 14.01 -10.01
N LEU A 6 3.62 14.01 -8.69
CA LEU A 6 2.61 13.47 -7.81
C LEU A 6 1.31 14.24 -8.04
N TYR A 7 0.20 13.52 -8.22
CA TYR A 7 -1.11 14.16 -8.32
C TYR A 7 -1.42 14.89 -7.00
N SER A 8 -1.79 16.17 -7.11
CA SER A 8 -2.10 16.98 -5.95
C SER A 8 -3.38 16.49 -5.27
N ARG A 9 -3.32 16.33 -3.94
CA ARG A 9 -4.47 16.03 -3.09
C ARG A 9 -4.74 17.23 -2.19
N ASN A 10 -6.00 17.69 -2.17
CA ASN A 10 -6.40 18.79 -1.28
C ASN A 10 -6.89 18.23 0.06
N GLY A 11 -6.38 18.80 1.17
CA GLY A 11 -6.92 18.57 2.50
C GLY A 11 -8.22 19.34 2.72
N ARG A 12 -9.13 18.78 3.52
CA ARG A 12 -10.33 19.48 3.98
C ARG A 12 -10.35 19.50 5.51
N VAL A 13 -10.47 20.69 6.08
CA VAL A 13 -10.67 20.86 7.53
C VAL A 13 -12.14 20.60 7.84
N VAL A 14 -12.41 19.60 8.69
CA VAL A 14 -13.76 19.20 9.11
C VAL A 14 -13.81 19.21 10.64
N GLY A 15 -13.83 20.40 11.24
CA GLY A 15 -13.90 20.57 12.69
C GLY A 15 -13.08 21.75 13.19
N ILE A 16 -13.24 22.04 14.48
CA ILE A 16 -12.39 22.98 15.22
C ILE A 16 -11.43 22.13 16.05
N LYS A 17 -10.15 22.49 16.03
CA LYS A 17 -9.13 21.82 16.83
C LYS A 17 -9.42 22.05 18.31
N ASP A 18 -9.36 20.96 19.08
CA ASP A 18 -9.30 21.02 20.53
C ASP A 18 -7.82 21.03 20.92
N ASP A 19 -7.35 22.14 21.51
CA ASP A 19 -5.94 22.32 21.86
C ASP A 19 -5.50 21.43 23.03
N GLU A 20 -6.44 20.81 23.75
CA GLU A 20 -6.18 19.88 24.84
C GLU A 20 -6.13 18.41 24.40
N ALA A 21 -6.53 18.09 23.17
CA ALA A 21 -6.62 16.73 22.66
C ALA A 21 -5.36 16.29 21.88
N ASP A 22 -4.99 15.02 22.02
CA ASP A 22 -3.95 14.40 21.19
C ASP A 22 -4.42 14.24 19.74
N GLU A 23 -3.56 14.60 18.79
CA GLU A 23 -3.83 14.49 17.35
C GLU A 23 -3.19 13.23 16.76
N ILE A 24 -4.01 12.35 16.19
CA ILE A 24 -3.54 11.22 15.41
C ILE A 24 -3.81 11.42 13.91
N THR A 25 -2.90 10.94 13.07
CA THR A 25 -3.10 10.88 11.62
C THR A 25 -3.30 9.43 11.21
N VAL A 26 -4.41 9.15 10.51
CA VAL A 26 -4.74 7.81 10.04
C VAL A 26 -4.72 7.79 8.52
N MET A 27 -3.97 6.87 7.94
CA MET A 27 -3.98 6.56 6.51
C MET A 27 -4.64 5.20 6.30
N GLN A 28 -5.57 5.14 5.35
CA GLN A 28 -6.12 3.90 4.83
C GLN A 28 -5.78 3.82 3.35
N PHE A 29 -5.16 2.71 2.94
CA PHE A 29 -4.78 2.52 1.55
C PHE A 29 -4.84 1.04 1.15
N ASN A 30 -5.43 0.76 -0.02
CA ASN A 30 -5.39 -0.56 -0.65
C ASN A 30 -4.36 -0.50 -1.78
N VAL A 31 -3.20 -1.14 -1.57
CA VAL A 31 -2.01 -1.00 -2.42
C VAL A 31 -2.08 -1.84 -3.70
N LEU A 32 -3.13 -2.66 -3.89
CA LEU A 32 -3.28 -3.60 -5.01
C LEU A 32 -2.18 -4.69 -5.02
N ALA A 33 -2.51 -5.88 -4.54
CA ALA A 33 -1.61 -7.04 -4.54
C ALA A 33 -1.29 -7.51 -5.96
N ASP A 34 -0.05 -7.91 -6.20
CA ASP A 34 0.42 -8.28 -7.54
C ASP A 34 -0.26 -9.53 -8.10
N GLY A 35 -0.61 -10.48 -7.21
CA GLY A 35 -1.44 -11.65 -7.49
C GLY A 35 -2.86 -11.31 -7.99
N LEU A 36 -3.31 -10.07 -7.82
CA LEU A 36 -4.60 -9.56 -8.32
C LEU A 36 -4.44 -8.61 -9.52
N CYS A 37 -3.22 -8.33 -9.98
CA CYS A 37 -2.97 -7.51 -11.15
C CYS A 37 -1.98 -8.17 -12.12
N ASP A 38 -0.67 -7.91 -11.99
CA ASP A 38 0.30 -8.23 -13.03
C ASP A 38 0.46 -9.73 -13.23
N LEU A 39 0.38 -10.51 -12.15
CA LEU A 39 0.56 -11.95 -12.20
C LEU A 39 -0.64 -12.69 -12.81
N ARG A 40 -1.79 -12.03 -12.93
CA ARG A 40 -2.96 -12.62 -13.60
C ARG A 40 -2.84 -12.55 -15.11
N HIS A 41 -3.35 -13.57 -15.78
CA HIS A 41 -3.42 -13.62 -17.25
C HIS A 41 -4.30 -12.51 -17.83
N ASP A 42 -5.38 -12.12 -17.14
CA ASP A 42 -6.29 -11.04 -17.52
C ASP A 42 -5.85 -9.67 -16.99
N LYS A 43 -4.66 -9.59 -16.38
CA LYS A 43 -4.12 -8.38 -15.76
C LYS A 43 -5.09 -7.73 -14.76
N GLY A 44 -5.87 -8.53 -14.03
CA GLY A 44 -6.85 -8.02 -13.06
C GLY A 44 -7.99 -7.22 -13.69
N GLY A 45 -8.17 -7.29 -15.01
CA GLY A 45 -9.16 -6.50 -15.74
C GLY A 45 -8.80 -5.02 -15.91
N PHE A 46 -7.54 -4.61 -15.69
CA PHE A 46 -7.07 -3.23 -15.86
C PHE A 46 -6.91 -2.84 -17.36
N ILE A 47 -8.01 -2.84 -18.12
CA ILE A 47 -8.02 -2.69 -19.59
C ILE A 47 -7.49 -1.34 -20.11
N LEU A 48 -7.48 -0.29 -19.27
CA LEU A 48 -6.99 1.04 -19.64
C LEU A 48 -5.58 1.32 -19.15
N ALA A 49 -5.04 0.50 -18.24
CA ALA A 49 -3.69 0.69 -17.74
C ALA A 49 -2.70 0.17 -18.79
N PRO A 50 -1.67 0.94 -19.17
CA PRO A 50 -0.58 0.42 -19.98
C PRO A 50 0.05 -0.79 -19.27
N PRO A 51 0.20 -1.94 -19.94
CA PRO A 51 0.71 -3.16 -19.31
C PRO A 51 2.07 -2.98 -18.64
N GLU A 52 2.93 -2.11 -19.17
CA GLU A 52 4.24 -1.76 -18.61
C GLU A 52 4.19 -1.10 -17.24
N CYS A 53 3.03 -0.56 -16.83
CA CYS A 53 2.82 0.08 -15.54
C CYS A 53 2.30 -0.88 -14.46
N LEU A 54 1.90 -2.09 -14.84
CA LEU A 54 1.32 -3.08 -13.93
C LEU A 54 2.35 -3.86 -13.09
N PRO A 55 3.55 -4.20 -13.61
CA PRO A 55 4.56 -4.90 -12.84
C PRO A 55 4.83 -4.24 -11.50
N TRP A 56 4.99 -5.06 -10.46
CA TRP A 56 5.31 -4.59 -9.12
C TRP A 56 6.52 -3.64 -9.12
N SER A 57 7.55 -3.94 -9.91
CA SER A 57 8.75 -3.09 -10.01
C SER A 57 8.46 -1.66 -10.49
N TYR A 58 7.45 -1.47 -11.33
CA TYR A 58 6.99 -0.13 -11.73
C TYR A 58 6.19 0.50 -10.59
N ARG A 59 5.19 -0.21 -10.06
CA ARG A 59 4.29 0.32 -9.04
C ARG A 59 5.00 0.67 -7.74
N ALA A 60 5.96 -0.14 -7.30
CA ALA A 60 6.81 0.07 -6.13
C ALA A 60 7.82 1.21 -6.27
N THR A 61 8.00 1.76 -7.47
CA THR A 61 8.76 3.01 -7.65
C THR A 61 7.86 4.24 -7.61
N CYS A 62 6.57 4.08 -7.94
CA CYS A 62 5.55 5.12 -7.84
C CYS A 62 4.90 5.23 -6.45
N THR A 63 4.87 4.12 -5.71
CA THR A 63 4.63 4.07 -4.28
C THR A 63 5.95 3.71 -3.65
N SER A 64 6.56 4.55 -2.82
CA SER A 64 7.74 4.20 -2.02
C SER A 64 7.44 3.11 -0.97
N GLU A 65 6.50 2.20 -1.23
CA GLU A 65 5.89 1.23 -0.33
C GLU A 65 5.88 -0.14 -1.03
N MET A 66 6.78 -1.01 -0.58
CA MET A 66 7.20 -2.30 -1.16
C MET A 66 6.20 -3.46 -0.96
N ASP A 67 6.40 -4.60 -1.63
CA ASP A 67 5.58 -5.83 -1.51
C ASP A 67 6.35 -6.94 -0.79
N SER A 68 5.60 -7.92 -0.31
CA SER A 68 5.91 -8.92 0.70
C SER A 68 5.78 -8.39 2.14
N GLY A 69 5.09 -9.17 2.98
CA GLY A 69 4.82 -8.83 4.39
C GLY A 69 6.09 -8.70 5.25
N SER A 70 7.24 -9.17 4.77
CA SER A 70 8.55 -8.97 5.42
C SER A 70 9.18 -7.62 5.06
N ASP A 71 9.20 -7.24 3.77
CA ASP A 71 9.96 -6.08 3.31
C ASP A 71 9.29 -4.74 3.65
N ARG A 72 7.94 -4.67 3.71
CA ARG A 72 7.23 -3.46 4.18
C ARG A 72 7.53 -3.14 5.64
N THR A 73 7.61 -4.19 6.45
CA THR A 73 7.81 -4.04 7.89
C THR A 73 9.18 -3.45 8.17
N GLU A 74 10.22 -3.88 7.47
CA GLU A 74 11.58 -3.37 7.69
C GLU A 74 11.73 -1.88 7.33
N GLN A 75 11.12 -1.42 6.22
CA GLN A 75 11.22 -0.02 5.82
C GLN A 75 10.47 0.92 6.76
N LEU A 76 9.25 0.53 7.15
CA LEU A 76 8.43 1.31 8.09
C LEU A 76 9.02 1.27 9.51
N ASP A 77 9.64 0.16 9.91
CA ASP A 77 10.36 0.03 11.18
C ASP A 77 11.53 1.02 11.27
N ARG A 78 12.30 1.20 10.18
CA ARG A 78 13.35 2.25 10.09
C ARG A 78 12.80 3.68 10.24
N LEU A 79 11.51 3.89 9.97
CA LEU A 79 10.80 5.16 10.16
C LEU A 79 10.09 5.25 11.52
N GLY A 80 10.28 4.27 12.40
CA GLY A 80 9.70 4.24 13.75
C GLY A 80 8.29 3.65 13.84
N TYR A 81 7.82 2.97 12.79
CA TYR A 81 6.52 2.31 12.77
C TYR A 81 6.65 0.82 13.09
N SER A 82 5.94 0.36 14.11
CA SER A 82 5.73 -1.07 14.36
C SER A 82 4.46 -1.53 13.65
N GLY A 83 4.50 -2.71 13.05
CA GLY A 83 3.39 -3.21 12.25
C GLY A 83 3.03 -4.66 12.47
N HIS A 84 1.79 -5.00 12.13
CA HIS A 84 1.30 -6.37 12.12
C HIS A 84 0.55 -6.65 10.81
N PHE A 85 0.89 -7.76 10.16
CA PHE A 85 0.23 -8.25 8.96
C PHE A 85 -0.58 -9.51 9.27
N ALA A 86 -1.83 -9.53 8.79
CA ALA A 86 -2.72 -10.68 8.86
C ALA A 86 -3.13 -11.11 7.45
N ALA A 87 -2.60 -12.26 7.01
CA ALA A 87 -2.94 -12.88 5.73
C ALA A 87 -4.40 -13.36 5.71
N LYS A 88 -5.03 -13.28 4.54
CA LYS A 88 -6.32 -13.95 4.31
C LYS A 88 -6.12 -15.46 4.30
N ARG A 89 -7.05 -16.19 4.93
CA ARG A 89 -7.03 -17.67 4.96
C ARG A 89 -7.15 -18.27 3.56
N GLU A 90 -8.01 -17.71 2.74
CA GLU A 90 -8.29 -18.12 1.37
C GLU A 90 -8.04 -16.92 0.45
N SER A 91 -6.76 -16.55 0.30
CA SER A 91 -6.38 -15.43 -0.55
C SER A 91 -6.55 -15.79 -2.03
N PRO A 92 -7.26 -14.98 -2.83
CA PRO A 92 -7.31 -15.17 -4.28
C PRO A 92 -5.95 -14.94 -4.96
N CYS A 93 -4.98 -14.33 -4.27
CA CYS A 93 -3.62 -14.22 -4.79
C CYS A 93 -2.93 -15.57 -4.92
N LEU A 94 -3.35 -16.58 -4.14
CA LEU A 94 -2.75 -17.92 -4.16
C LEU A 94 -2.99 -18.68 -5.47
N GLU A 95 -3.89 -18.19 -6.32
CA GLU A 95 -4.06 -18.71 -7.68
C GLU A 95 -2.90 -18.31 -8.63
N TYR A 96 -2.16 -17.24 -8.31
CA TYR A 96 -1.17 -16.62 -9.21
C TYR A 96 0.16 -16.27 -8.51
N SER A 97 0.27 -16.45 -7.19
CA SER A 97 1.42 -16.12 -6.35
C SER A 97 1.54 -17.12 -5.20
N ASP A 98 2.75 -17.38 -4.72
CA ASP A 98 2.98 -18.20 -3.52
C ASP A 98 2.66 -17.44 -2.21
N LEU A 99 2.33 -16.14 -2.31
CA LEU A 99 2.09 -15.26 -1.16
C LEU A 99 0.63 -14.80 -1.11
N PRO A 100 -0.06 -14.94 0.04
CA PRO A 100 -1.41 -14.42 0.22
C PRO A 100 -1.40 -12.91 0.44
N ASP A 101 -2.41 -12.22 -0.08
CA ASP A 101 -2.71 -10.86 0.36
C ASP A 101 -3.40 -10.83 1.74
N GLY A 102 -3.46 -9.65 2.35
CA GLY A 102 -3.98 -9.47 3.69
C GLY A 102 -4.10 -8.01 4.08
N CYS A 103 -4.39 -7.79 5.36
CA CYS A 103 -4.41 -6.45 5.95
C CYS A 103 -3.15 -6.25 6.80
N ALA A 104 -2.62 -5.03 6.79
CA ALA A 104 -1.58 -4.62 7.70
C ALA A 104 -2.02 -3.38 8.48
N ILE A 105 -1.61 -3.30 9.74
CA ILE A 105 -1.70 -2.08 10.56
C ILE A 105 -0.30 -1.68 10.99
N PHE A 106 -0.01 -0.39 10.92
CA PHE A 106 1.25 0.19 11.37
C PHE A 106 0.96 1.33 12.33
N VAL A 107 1.68 1.38 13.44
CA VAL A 107 1.58 2.41 14.47
C VAL A 107 2.95 3.01 14.67
N ASN A 108 3.03 4.34 14.58
CA ASN A 108 4.26 5.05 14.90
C ASN A 108 4.50 4.92 16.40
N SER A 109 5.54 4.18 16.80
CA SER A 109 5.86 3.93 18.22
C SER A 109 6.73 5.02 18.82
N THR A 110 7.10 6.04 18.03
CA THR A 110 7.87 7.21 18.46
C THR A 110 6.99 8.43 18.73
N LYS A 111 5.70 8.34 18.43
CA LYS A 111 4.68 9.34 18.78
C LYS A 111 3.83 8.86 19.94
#